data_AF-A0A952L0D9-F1
#
_entry.id   AF-A0A952L0D9-F1
#
_cell.length_a   1.000
_cell.length_b   1.000
_cell.length_c   1.000
_cell.angle_alpha   90.00
_cell.angle_beta   90.00
_cell.angle_gamma   90.00
#
_symmetry.space_group_name_H-M   'P 1'
#
loop_
_entity.id
_entity.type
_entity.pdbx_description
1 polymer ?
#
loop_
_entity_poly.entity_id
_entity_poly.type
_entity_poly.pdbx_seq_one_letter_code
_entity_poly.pdbx_strand_id
1 'polypeptide(L)'
;MAQAANSKLSALNDLQNVFPVNSSGSTALGRALDGLWTSFASLEANPSDTATRQAVLSAAGSFASAMNSAASQLDQQISGINTQIGGIATNINSLSKTIAGLNQQILEGRDTDGSISEQRQQAITQLSNYLGVTVTPNTDNAAVTVTASNGAVLVSGPSSYALDTSSTSGLTGGQIGGMVAVRDGALATARTALDQLATSVANAVNTQNAAGVDANGSSGGAIFSSPSSATGFAANIKVVMTSPSGIAAAASGEGSGGNGNASALAALKGATNTNGETGGDFLAAMLSEIGAQASAASSDNTAQNATLTQIQSQRDAVSGVSLDEEAANLTMYQRAYQANARIFAVADKLMAEAINLGQDTTVS
;
A
#
# COMPACT_ATOMS: atom_id res chain seq x y z
N MET A 1 2.00 -5.05 -12.60
CA MET A 1 2.13 -3.63 -12.20
C MET A 1 0.77 -2.98 -11.89
N ALA A 2 -0.27 -3.16 -12.71
CA ALA A 2 -1.64 -2.67 -12.41
C ALA A 2 -2.18 -3.10 -11.03
N GLN A 3 -1.96 -4.34 -10.61
CA GLN A 3 -2.35 -4.80 -9.26
C GLN A 3 -1.70 -4.00 -8.13
N ALA A 4 -0.43 -3.59 -8.28
CA ALA A 4 0.25 -2.77 -7.30
C ALA A 4 -0.36 -1.37 -7.21
N ALA A 5 -0.68 -0.76 -8.35
CA ALA A 5 -1.33 0.55 -8.39
C ALA A 5 -2.72 0.51 -7.77
N ASN A 6 -3.50 -0.54 -8.02
CA ASN A 6 -4.82 -0.73 -7.44
C ASN A 6 -4.76 -0.90 -5.91
N SER A 7 -3.87 -1.76 -5.41
CA SER A 7 -3.67 -1.94 -3.97
C SER A 7 -3.16 -0.68 -3.28
N LYS A 8 -2.25 0.06 -3.93
CA LYS A 8 -1.76 1.35 -3.43
C LYS A 8 -2.89 2.38 -3.33
N LEU A 9 -3.71 2.53 -4.37
CA LEU A 9 -4.85 3.45 -4.38
C LEU A 9 -5.86 3.11 -3.27
N SER A 10 -6.22 1.83 -3.14
CA SER A 10 -7.14 1.38 -2.08
C SER A 10 -6.61 1.74 -0.69
N ALA A 11 -5.34 1.43 -0.39
CA ALA A 11 -4.76 1.72 0.90
C ALA A 11 -4.59 3.23 1.18
N LEU A 12 -4.39 4.05 0.15
CA LEU A 12 -4.36 5.52 0.28
C LEU A 12 -5.75 6.11 0.53
N ASN A 13 -6.78 5.57 -0.11
CA ASN A 13 -8.17 5.98 0.18
C ASN A 13 -8.56 5.63 1.62
N ASP A 14 -8.13 4.45 2.11
CA ASP A 14 -8.33 4.08 3.51
C ASP A 14 -7.59 5.03 4.46
N LEU A 15 -6.36 5.43 4.12
CA LEU A 15 -5.63 6.46 4.87
C LEU A 15 -6.37 7.80 4.89
N GLN A 16 -6.96 8.25 3.78
CA GLN A 16 -7.78 9.47 3.76
C GLN A 16 -8.95 9.39 4.73
N ASN A 17 -9.56 8.20 4.87
CA ASN A 17 -10.68 7.98 5.78
C ASN A 17 -10.28 8.07 7.27
N VAL A 18 -8.98 7.98 7.61
CA VAL A 18 -8.47 8.22 8.97
C VAL A 18 -8.63 9.69 9.39
N PHE A 19 -8.65 10.60 8.41
CA PHE A 19 -8.79 12.04 8.63
C PHE A 19 -10.06 12.57 7.95
N PRO A 20 -11.26 12.15 8.40
CA PRO A 20 -12.50 12.52 7.75
C PRO A 20 -12.73 14.03 7.89
N VAL A 21 -12.97 14.68 6.75
CA VAL A 21 -13.39 16.08 6.69
C VAL A 21 -14.90 16.16 6.83
N ASN A 22 -15.40 17.10 7.65
CA ASN A 22 -16.82 17.35 7.75
C ASN A 22 -17.31 18.22 6.56
N SER A 23 -18.61 18.53 6.55
CA SER A 23 -19.22 19.43 5.55
C SER A 23 -18.62 20.84 5.50
N SER A 24 -17.90 21.25 6.55
CA SER A 24 -17.18 22.53 6.62
C SER A 24 -15.72 22.42 6.18
N GLY A 25 -15.27 21.24 5.72
CA GLY A 25 -13.90 21.00 5.28
C GLY A 25 -12.87 20.82 6.41
N SER A 26 -13.31 20.64 7.66
CA SER A 26 -12.41 20.49 8.81
C SER A 26 -12.40 19.07 9.36
N THR A 27 -11.23 18.59 9.75
CA THR A 27 -11.07 17.30 10.44
C THR A 27 -11.38 17.44 11.94
N ALA A 28 -11.63 16.31 12.62
CA ALA A 28 -11.80 16.31 14.08
C ALA A 28 -10.57 16.88 14.80
N LEU A 29 -9.38 16.53 14.32
CA LEU A 29 -8.11 17.05 14.83
C LEU A 29 -7.97 18.56 14.61
N GLY A 30 -8.27 19.06 13.41
CA GLY A 30 -8.22 20.49 13.12
C GLY A 30 -9.12 21.31 14.04
N ARG A 31 -10.37 20.86 14.24
CA ARG A 31 -11.30 21.51 15.18
C ARG A 31 -10.81 21.47 16.62
N ALA A 32 -10.19 20.36 17.06
CA ALA A 32 -9.67 20.25 18.41
C ALA A 32 -8.47 21.16 18.64
N LEU A 33 -7.59 21.31 17.65
CA LEU A 33 -6.47 22.24 17.66
C LEU A 33 -6.95 23.69 17.70
N ASP A 34 -7.91 24.06 16.84
CA ASP A 34 -8.51 25.41 16.84
C ASP A 34 -9.25 25.72 18.14
N GLY A 35 -9.95 24.72 18.70
CA GLY A 35 -10.63 24.83 19.99
C GLY A 35 -9.66 25.07 21.14
N LEU A 36 -8.50 24.40 21.13
CA LEU A 36 -7.43 24.64 22.09
C LEU A 36 -6.95 26.09 22.03
N TRP A 37 -6.62 26.60 20.84
CA TRP A 37 -6.16 27.99 20.69
C TRP A 37 -7.22 29.01 21.09
N THR A 38 -8.48 28.77 20.71
CA THR A 38 -9.61 29.63 21.07
C THR A 38 -9.82 29.66 22.59
N SER A 39 -9.56 28.56 23.29
CA SER A 39 -9.67 28.52 24.76
C SER A 39 -8.66 29.43 25.46
N PHE A 40 -7.44 29.57 24.91
CA PHE A 40 -6.44 30.50 25.43
C PHE A 40 -6.79 31.96 25.17
N ALA A 41 -7.36 32.28 23.99
CA ALA A 41 -7.87 33.63 23.72
C ALA A 41 -9.01 34.01 24.70
N SER A 42 -9.89 33.07 25.03
CA SER A 42 -10.91 33.28 26.06
C SER A 42 -10.30 33.51 27.46
N LEU A 43 -9.23 32.76 27.79
CA LEU A 43 -8.47 32.93 29.03
C LEU A 43 -7.80 34.30 29.12
N GLU A 44 -7.25 34.80 28.02
CA GLU A 44 -6.68 36.16 27.93
C GLU A 44 -7.72 37.23 28.26
N ALA A 45 -8.95 37.07 27.76
CA ALA A 45 -10.04 37.99 28.03
C ALA A 45 -10.57 37.89 29.48
N ASN A 46 -10.47 36.71 30.12
CA ASN A 46 -11.05 36.44 31.44
C ASN A 46 -10.07 35.64 32.35
N PRO A 47 -8.89 36.19 32.71
CA PRO A 47 -7.81 35.44 33.35
C PRO A 47 -8.13 34.96 34.77
N SER A 48 -9.02 35.64 35.50
CA SER A 48 -9.41 35.25 36.86
C SER A 48 -10.58 34.27 36.91
N ASP A 49 -11.23 33.98 35.79
CA ASP A 49 -12.42 33.13 35.77
C ASP A 49 -12.06 31.64 35.77
N THR A 50 -12.48 30.94 36.82
CA THR A 50 -12.30 29.49 36.97
C THR A 50 -12.99 28.70 35.86
N ALA A 51 -14.15 29.15 35.36
CA ALA A 51 -14.86 28.46 34.29
C ALA A 51 -14.07 28.51 32.98
N THR A 52 -13.48 29.67 32.66
CA THR A 52 -12.59 29.83 31.50
C THR A 52 -11.35 28.95 31.60
N ARG A 53 -10.73 28.83 32.79
CA ARG A 53 -9.61 27.91 33.02
C ARG A 53 -10.01 26.44 32.86
N GLN A 54 -11.21 26.06 33.32
CA GLN A 54 -11.74 24.72 33.11
C GLN A 54 -11.98 24.45 31.62
N ALA A 55 -12.42 25.45 30.85
CA ALA A 55 -12.59 25.33 29.41
C ALA A 55 -11.27 25.03 28.69
N VAL A 56 -10.15 25.63 29.13
CA VAL A 56 -8.81 25.31 28.62
C VAL A 56 -8.45 23.84 28.85
N LEU A 57 -8.67 23.32 30.06
CA LEU A 57 -8.42 21.89 30.35
C LEU A 57 -9.31 20.96 29.51
N SER A 58 -10.58 21.32 29.31
CA SER A 58 -11.50 20.56 28.46
C SER A 58 -11.08 20.58 26.99
N ALA A 59 -10.59 21.72 26.48
CA ALA A 59 -10.08 21.84 25.12
C ALA A 59 -8.77 21.05 24.93
N ALA A 60 -7.86 21.11 25.92
CA ALA A 60 -6.65 20.29 25.95
C ALA A 60 -6.98 18.79 25.95
N GLY A 61 -7.97 18.37 26.73
CA GLY A 61 -8.45 16.98 26.75
C GLY A 61 -9.03 16.54 25.41
N SER A 62 -9.78 17.44 24.75
CA SER A 62 -10.34 17.20 23.42
C SER A 62 -9.26 17.07 22.35
N PHE A 63 -8.21 17.91 22.41
CA PHE A 63 -7.04 17.81 21.55
C PHE A 63 -6.29 16.49 21.74
N ALA A 64 -5.96 16.13 23.00
CA ALA A 64 -5.30 14.86 23.29
C ALA A 64 -6.10 13.66 22.79
N SER A 65 -7.42 13.65 23.02
CA SER A 65 -8.31 12.57 22.55
C SER A 65 -8.37 12.48 21.02
N ALA A 66 -8.39 13.61 20.32
CA ALA A 66 -8.36 13.63 18.86
C ALA A 66 -7.04 13.07 18.31
N MET A 67 -5.90 13.40 18.94
CA MET A 67 -4.59 12.85 18.60
C MET A 67 -4.53 11.34 18.83
N ASN A 68 -4.96 10.87 20.01
CA ASN A 68 -4.96 9.44 20.32
C ASN A 68 -5.84 8.66 19.33
N SER A 69 -7.01 9.22 18.98
CA SER A 69 -7.94 8.61 18.03
C SER A 69 -7.35 8.51 16.63
N ALA A 70 -6.71 9.58 16.13
CA ALA A 70 -6.04 9.57 14.83
C ALA A 70 -4.86 8.58 14.80
N ALA A 71 -4.04 8.57 15.85
CA ALA A 71 -2.90 7.66 15.96
C ALA A 71 -3.34 6.19 16.00
N SER A 72 -4.40 5.88 16.78
CA SER A 72 -4.98 4.54 16.86
C SER A 72 -5.52 4.06 15.50
N GLN A 73 -6.20 4.94 14.75
CA GLN A 73 -6.69 4.61 13.41
C GLN A 73 -5.56 4.35 12.40
N LEU A 74 -4.46 5.12 12.46
CA LEU A 74 -3.26 4.84 11.65
C LEU A 74 -2.65 3.48 12.00
N ASP A 75 -2.51 3.17 13.30
CA ASP A 75 -1.96 1.89 13.76
C ASP A 75 -2.87 0.70 13.38
N GLN A 76 -4.19 0.89 13.39
CA GLN A 76 -5.17 -0.08 12.88
C GLN A 76 -5.01 -0.32 11.39
N GLN A 77 -4.83 0.74 10.58
CA GLN A 77 -4.61 0.62 9.14
C GLN A 77 -3.31 -0.12 8.82
N ILE A 78 -2.22 0.19 9.52
CA ILE A 78 -0.93 -0.51 9.38
C ILE A 78 -1.09 -1.99 9.73
N SER A 79 -1.79 -2.31 10.82
CA SER A 79 -2.04 -3.68 11.25
C SER A 79 -2.91 -4.46 10.25
N GLY A 80 -3.92 -3.79 9.68
CA GLY A 80 -4.76 -4.33 8.61
C GLY A 80 -3.93 -4.68 7.36
N ILE A 81 -3.08 -3.76 6.91
CA ILE A 81 -2.16 -3.99 5.79
C ILE A 81 -1.20 -5.16 6.08
N ASN A 82 -0.61 -5.22 7.28
CA ASN A 82 0.28 -6.33 7.66
C ASN A 82 -0.44 -7.69 7.63
N THR A 83 -1.70 -7.73 8.06
CA THR A 83 -2.54 -8.94 7.98
C THR A 83 -2.80 -9.33 6.53
N GLN A 84 -3.12 -8.36 5.67
CA GLN A 84 -3.31 -8.59 4.23
C GLN A 84 -2.02 -9.10 3.56
N ILE A 85 -0.87 -8.53 3.88
CA ILE A 85 0.44 -8.98 3.39
C ILE A 85 0.68 -10.45 3.77
N GLY A 86 0.39 -10.84 5.02
CA GLY A 86 0.51 -12.23 5.46
C GLY A 86 -0.42 -13.19 4.69
N GLY A 87 -1.67 -12.77 4.42
CA GLY A 87 -2.60 -13.52 3.59
C GLY A 87 -2.11 -13.69 2.14
N ILE A 88 -1.59 -12.61 1.53
CA ILE A 88 -1.02 -12.66 0.19
C ILE A 88 0.22 -13.55 0.14
N ALA A 89 1.09 -13.51 1.14
CA ALA A 89 2.25 -14.41 1.23
C ALA A 89 1.84 -15.88 1.30
N THR A 90 0.72 -16.19 1.95
CA THR A 90 0.15 -17.56 1.94
C THR A 90 -0.25 -17.99 0.53
N ASN A 91 -0.89 -17.12 -0.24
CA ASN A 91 -1.25 -17.39 -1.65
C ASN A 91 0.00 -17.55 -2.53
N ILE A 92 1.00 -16.69 -2.35
CA ILE A 92 2.31 -16.79 -3.02
C ILE A 92 2.95 -18.15 -2.74
N ASN A 93 2.99 -18.57 -1.47
CA ASN A 93 3.59 -19.84 -1.08
C ASN A 93 2.84 -21.05 -1.66
N SER A 94 1.52 -20.96 -1.79
CA SER A 94 0.70 -21.98 -2.46
C SER A 94 1.03 -22.08 -3.95
N LEU A 95 1.06 -20.95 -4.66
CA LEU A 95 1.40 -20.90 -6.08
C LEU A 95 2.84 -21.36 -6.35
N SER A 96 3.80 -20.99 -5.49
CA SER A 96 5.19 -21.47 -5.59
C SER A 96 5.27 -22.99 -5.48
N LYS A 97 4.50 -23.62 -4.59
CA LYS A 97 4.42 -25.09 -4.50
C LYS A 97 3.82 -25.71 -5.75
N THR A 98 2.76 -25.12 -6.30
CA THR A 98 2.16 -25.57 -7.56
C THR A 98 3.16 -25.50 -8.72
N ILE A 99 3.86 -24.38 -8.87
CA ILE A 99 4.88 -24.20 -9.92
C ILE A 99 6.00 -25.22 -9.76
N ALA A 100 6.48 -25.46 -8.54
CA ALA A 100 7.50 -26.48 -8.26
C ALA A 100 7.02 -27.90 -8.62
N GLY A 101 5.78 -28.26 -8.30
CA GLY A 101 5.19 -29.55 -8.70
C GLY A 101 5.02 -29.70 -10.21
N LEU A 102 4.67 -28.63 -10.92
CA LEU A 102 4.60 -28.62 -12.39
C LEU A 102 6.01 -28.74 -13.00
N ASN A 103 7.01 -28.04 -12.46
CA ASN A 103 8.40 -28.20 -12.85
C ASN A 103 8.88 -29.65 -12.67
N GLN A 104 8.50 -30.32 -11.59
CA GLN A 104 8.82 -31.73 -11.39
C GLN A 104 8.23 -32.60 -12.51
N GLN A 105 6.96 -32.42 -12.87
CA GLN A 105 6.32 -33.20 -13.93
C GLN A 105 6.98 -32.97 -15.30
N ILE A 106 7.37 -31.73 -15.60
CA ILE A 106 8.11 -31.37 -16.82
C ILE A 106 9.48 -32.07 -16.84
N LEU A 107 10.20 -32.06 -15.71
CA LEU A 107 11.50 -32.75 -15.56
C LEU A 107 11.38 -34.28 -15.71
N GLU A 108 10.25 -34.85 -15.30
CA GLU A 108 9.92 -36.27 -15.47
C GLU A 108 9.46 -36.62 -16.90
N GLY A 109 9.44 -35.65 -17.83
CA GLY A 109 9.07 -35.85 -19.22
C GLY A 109 7.57 -36.04 -19.45
N ARG A 110 6.72 -35.63 -18.49
CA ARG A 110 5.26 -35.80 -18.57
C ARG A 110 4.56 -34.74 -19.42
N ASP A 111 5.27 -33.69 -19.81
CA ASP A 111 4.75 -32.60 -20.63
C ASP A 111 4.91 -32.91 -22.13
N THR A 112 4.15 -33.88 -22.63
CA THR A 112 4.29 -34.35 -24.02
C THR A 112 3.62 -33.45 -25.05
N ASP A 113 2.62 -32.68 -24.63
CA ASP A 113 1.79 -31.82 -25.49
C ASP A 113 1.89 -30.32 -25.13
N GLY A 114 2.72 -29.97 -24.15
CA GLY A 114 2.90 -28.59 -23.69
C GLY A 114 1.85 -28.10 -22.69
N SER A 115 0.85 -28.92 -22.35
CA SER A 115 -0.23 -28.54 -21.44
C SER A 115 0.25 -28.21 -20.02
N ILE A 116 1.29 -28.90 -19.52
CA ILE A 116 1.84 -28.67 -18.18
C ILE A 116 2.65 -27.36 -18.18
N SER A 117 3.40 -27.10 -19.25
CA SER A 117 4.08 -25.81 -19.44
C SER A 117 3.10 -24.64 -19.47
N GLU A 118 1.94 -24.81 -20.11
CA GLU A 118 0.89 -23.79 -20.13
C GLU A 118 0.28 -23.56 -18.73
N GLN A 119 -0.06 -24.62 -18.01
CA GLN A 119 -0.54 -24.52 -16.62
C GLN A 119 0.48 -23.82 -15.71
N ARG A 120 1.78 -24.11 -15.89
CA ARG A 120 2.85 -23.46 -15.14
C ARG A 120 2.91 -21.97 -15.47
N GLN A 121 2.82 -21.61 -16.75
CA GLN A 121 2.82 -20.21 -17.17
C GLN A 121 1.60 -19.45 -16.61
N GLN A 122 0.44 -20.10 -16.54
CA GLN A 122 -0.74 -19.53 -15.89
C GLN A 122 -0.52 -19.32 -14.39
N ALA A 123 0.05 -20.30 -13.67
CA ALA A 123 0.37 -20.19 -12.25
C ALA A 123 1.39 -19.07 -11.96
N ILE A 124 2.42 -18.91 -12.81
CA ILE A 124 3.38 -17.80 -12.76
C ILE A 124 2.68 -16.46 -13.00
N THR A 125 1.75 -16.40 -13.96
CA THR A 125 0.96 -15.19 -14.23
C THR A 125 0.11 -14.81 -13.03
N GLN A 126 -0.55 -15.77 -12.38
CA GLN A 126 -1.29 -15.56 -11.14
C GLN A 126 -0.37 -15.09 -10.00
N LEU A 127 0.81 -15.70 -9.85
CA LEU A 127 1.80 -15.30 -8.86
C LEU A 127 2.23 -13.84 -9.05
N SER A 128 2.42 -13.42 -10.30
CA SER A 128 2.80 -12.04 -10.65
C SER A 128 1.76 -10.98 -10.28
N ASN A 129 0.49 -11.37 -10.08
CA ASN A 129 -0.54 -10.47 -9.56
C ASN A 129 -0.31 -10.13 -8.09
N TYR A 130 0.31 -11.03 -7.32
CA TYR A 130 0.55 -10.86 -5.89
C TYR A 130 1.89 -10.19 -5.58
N LEU A 131 2.93 -10.51 -6.35
CA LEU A 131 4.29 -10.00 -6.14
C LEU A 131 5.03 -9.84 -7.47
N GLY A 132 5.92 -8.84 -7.57
CA GLY A 132 6.85 -8.75 -8.69
C GLY A 132 7.81 -9.95 -8.68
N VAL A 133 7.85 -10.69 -9.78
CA VAL A 133 8.70 -11.88 -9.93
C VAL A 133 9.52 -11.82 -11.21
N THR A 134 10.72 -12.38 -11.16
CA THR A 134 11.57 -12.63 -12.32
C THR A 134 11.62 -14.14 -12.55
N VAL A 135 11.37 -14.56 -13.78
CA VAL A 135 11.41 -15.96 -14.18
C VAL A 135 12.65 -16.18 -15.03
N THR A 136 13.50 -17.11 -14.61
CA THR A 136 14.72 -17.49 -15.33
C THR A 136 14.58 -18.95 -15.78
N PRO A 137 14.50 -19.21 -17.09
CA PRO A 137 14.54 -20.58 -17.62
C PRO A 137 15.89 -21.22 -17.28
N ASN A 138 15.89 -22.50 -16.95
CA ASN A 138 17.12 -23.26 -16.89
C ASN A 138 17.53 -23.63 -18.32
N THR A 139 18.81 -23.48 -18.67
CA THR A 139 19.33 -23.80 -20.01
C THR A 139 19.44 -25.30 -20.25
N ASP A 140 19.56 -26.07 -19.17
CA ASP A 140 19.88 -27.50 -19.23
C ASP A 140 18.64 -28.38 -19.11
N ASN A 141 17.52 -27.81 -18.63
CA ASN A 141 16.23 -28.49 -18.54
C ASN A 141 15.09 -27.48 -18.66
N ALA A 142 13.92 -27.91 -19.16
CA ALA A 142 12.76 -27.04 -19.37
C ALA A 142 12.11 -26.50 -18.08
N ALA A 143 12.74 -26.70 -16.91
CA ALA A 143 12.28 -26.14 -15.64
C ALA A 143 12.65 -24.65 -15.52
N VAL A 144 11.96 -23.96 -14.62
CA VAL A 144 12.17 -22.52 -14.38
C VAL A 144 12.51 -22.23 -12.93
N THR A 145 13.32 -21.19 -12.72
CA THR A 145 13.56 -20.57 -11.43
C THR A 145 12.73 -19.29 -11.33
N VAL A 146 12.04 -19.11 -10.22
CA VAL A 146 11.22 -17.93 -9.95
C VAL A 146 11.79 -17.20 -8.74
N THR A 147 12.15 -15.93 -8.94
CA THR A 147 12.75 -15.07 -7.91
C THR A 147 11.84 -13.88 -7.65
N ALA A 148 11.59 -13.58 -6.38
CA ALA A 148 10.87 -12.39 -5.93
C ALA A 148 11.65 -11.10 -6.23
N SER A 149 10.96 -9.97 -6.22
CA SER A 149 11.53 -8.65 -6.47
C SER A 149 12.58 -8.20 -5.46
N ASN A 150 12.59 -8.76 -4.25
CA ASN A 150 13.64 -8.54 -3.25
C ASN A 150 14.85 -9.49 -3.41
N GLY A 151 14.86 -10.34 -4.44
CA GLY A 151 15.92 -11.32 -4.70
C GLY A 151 15.72 -12.67 -4.02
N ALA A 152 14.66 -12.87 -3.22
CA ALA A 152 14.39 -14.17 -2.61
C ALA A 152 13.95 -15.19 -3.66
N VAL A 153 14.58 -16.37 -3.68
CA VAL A 153 14.15 -17.47 -4.56
C VAL A 153 12.86 -18.08 -4.01
N LEU A 154 11.83 -18.17 -4.84
CA LEU A 154 10.53 -18.77 -4.50
C LEU A 154 10.41 -20.19 -5.05
N VAL A 155 10.97 -20.43 -6.23
CA VAL A 155 10.99 -21.74 -6.89
C VAL A 155 12.35 -21.94 -7.55
N SER A 156 12.92 -23.13 -7.39
CA SER A 156 14.12 -23.58 -8.11
C SER A 156 13.91 -25.02 -8.54
N GLY A 157 13.64 -25.24 -9.83
CA GLY A 157 13.30 -26.58 -10.34
C GLY A 157 12.10 -27.17 -9.60
N PRO A 158 12.19 -28.40 -9.05
CA PRO A 158 11.09 -29.05 -8.32
C PRO A 158 10.95 -28.59 -6.86
N SER A 159 11.78 -27.65 -6.39
CA SER A 159 11.74 -27.13 -5.02
C SER A 159 11.02 -25.79 -4.93
N SER A 160 10.27 -25.58 -3.84
CA SER A 160 9.67 -24.29 -3.50
C SER A 160 10.14 -23.81 -2.12
N TYR A 161 10.22 -22.49 -1.97
CA TYR A 161 10.64 -21.82 -0.75
C TYR A 161 9.60 -20.79 -0.35
N ALA A 162 9.29 -20.75 0.95
CA ALA A 162 8.31 -19.82 1.46
C ALA A 162 8.86 -18.38 1.45
N LEU A 163 8.04 -17.43 1.01
CA LEU A 163 8.30 -16.02 1.20
C LEU A 163 8.20 -15.69 2.70
N ASP A 164 9.29 -15.15 3.25
CA ASP A 164 9.29 -14.57 4.59
C ASP A 164 8.84 -13.11 4.52
N THR A 165 7.81 -12.76 5.30
CA THR A 165 7.28 -11.40 5.41
C THR A 165 7.70 -10.69 6.69
N SER A 166 8.58 -11.28 7.51
CA SER A 166 9.20 -10.61 8.66
C SER A 166 9.99 -9.37 8.22
N SER A 167 10.59 -9.43 7.03
CA SER A 167 11.10 -8.30 6.29
C SER A 167 10.36 -8.20 4.96
N THR A 168 9.83 -7.00 4.69
CA THR A 168 9.12 -6.69 3.44
C THR A 168 9.94 -5.73 2.57
N SER A 169 11.18 -5.44 2.97
CA SER A 169 12.09 -4.58 2.23
C SER A 169 12.38 -5.15 0.85
N GLY A 170 12.35 -4.29 -0.16
CA GLY A 170 12.56 -4.67 -1.57
C GLY A 170 11.38 -5.42 -2.21
N LEU A 171 10.32 -5.77 -1.47
CA LEU A 171 9.13 -6.36 -2.08
C LEU A 171 8.37 -5.30 -2.87
N THR A 172 8.46 -5.40 -4.19
CA THR A 172 7.80 -4.52 -5.15
C THR A 172 6.96 -5.32 -6.13
N GLY A 173 6.06 -4.64 -6.85
CA GLY A 173 5.14 -5.26 -7.79
C GLY A 173 4.04 -6.09 -7.13
N GLY A 174 3.00 -6.40 -7.91
CA GLY A 174 1.80 -7.08 -7.42
C GLY A 174 1.11 -6.35 -6.26
N GLN A 175 0.13 -7.01 -5.65
CA GLN A 175 -0.64 -6.46 -4.53
C GLN A 175 0.26 -6.12 -3.32
N ILE A 176 1.23 -6.98 -2.97
CA ILE A 176 2.14 -6.73 -1.84
C ILE A 176 2.94 -5.44 -2.04
N GLY A 177 3.50 -5.22 -3.22
CA GLY A 177 4.31 -4.02 -3.47
C GLY A 177 3.53 -2.73 -3.31
N GLY A 178 2.24 -2.72 -3.72
CA GLY A 178 1.35 -1.59 -3.51
C GLY A 178 1.07 -1.32 -2.02
N MET A 179 0.80 -2.38 -1.26
CA MET A 179 0.54 -2.29 0.19
C MET A 179 1.76 -1.84 0.99
N VAL A 180 2.93 -2.42 0.71
CA VAL A 180 4.21 -2.06 1.35
C VAL A 180 4.55 -0.61 1.08
N ALA A 181 4.36 -0.13 -0.16
CA ALA A 181 4.63 1.27 -0.52
C ALA A 181 3.78 2.27 0.28
N VAL A 182 2.52 1.95 0.59
CA VAL A 182 1.65 2.83 1.40
C VAL A 182 2.00 2.73 2.88
N ARG A 183 2.22 1.51 3.39
CA ARG A 183 2.56 1.27 4.79
C ARG A 183 3.86 1.97 5.19
N ASP A 184 4.91 1.80 4.38
CA ASP A 184 6.26 2.31 4.69
C ASP A 184 6.47 3.76 4.20
N GLY A 185 5.60 4.23 3.30
CA GLY A 185 5.58 5.61 2.82
C GLY A 185 4.53 6.43 3.54
N ALA A 186 3.35 6.56 2.91
CA ALA A 186 2.29 7.49 3.31
C ALA A 186 1.87 7.35 4.79
N LEU A 187 1.65 6.12 5.26
CA LEU A 187 1.21 5.86 6.64
C LEU A 187 2.32 6.18 7.65
N ALA A 188 3.56 5.78 7.38
CA ALA A 188 4.71 6.08 8.24
C ALA A 188 4.96 7.60 8.35
N THR A 189 4.85 8.32 7.22
CA THR A 189 4.95 9.78 7.18
C THR A 189 3.83 10.44 7.97
N ALA A 190 2.57 10.03 7.78
CA ALA A 190 1.42 10.57 8.52
C ALA A 190 1.56 10.34 10.04
N ARG A 191 2.02 9.16 10.46
CA ARG A 191 2.27 8.84 11.88
C ARG A 191 3.34 9.74 12.48
N THR A 192 4.44 9.93 11.75
CA THR A 192 5.55 10.81 12.16
C THR A 192 5.10 12.26 12.28
N ALA A 193 4.33 12.75 11.30
CA ALA A 193 3.79 14.12 11.33
C ALA A 193 2.85 14.32 12.54
N LEU A 194 1.99 13.34 12.83
CA LEU A 194 1.10 13.40 13.98
C LEU A 194 1.87 13.46 15.31
N ASP A 195 2.91 12.64 15.45
CA ASP A 195 3.81 12.64 16.61
C ASP A 195 4.55 13.97 16.78
N GLN A 196 5.02 14.56 15.69
CA GLN A 196 5.68 15.87 15.68
C GLN A 196 4.71 16.99 16.10
N LEU A 197 3.48 16.99 15.58
CA LEU A 197 2.46 17.97 15.97
C LEU A 197 2.11 17.85 17.46
N ALA A 198 1.89 16.63 17.96
CA ALA A 198 1.63 16.40 19.39
C ALA A 198 2.77 16.94 20.25
N THR A 199 4.00 16.59 19.88
CA THR A 199 5.22 16.99 20.61
C THR A 199 5.37 18.51 20.63
N SER A 200 5.20 19.15 19.48
CA SER A 200 5.33 20.60 19.33
C SER A 200 4.28 21.34 20.18
N VAL A 201 3.01 20.95 20.07
CA VAL A 201 1.92 21.59 20.83
C VAL A 201 2.09 21.37 22.33
N ALA A 202 2.34 20.14 22.77
CA ALA A 202 2.52 19.83 24.19
C ALA A 202 3.68 20.59 24.80
N ASN A 203 4.84 20.62 24.13
CA ASN A 203 6.01 21.32 24.62
C ASN A 203 5.82 22.84 24.65
N ALA A 204 5.24 23.42 23.59
CA ALA A 204 5.00 24.87 23.52
C ALA A 204 4.02 25.32 24.62
N VAL A 205 2.90 24.61 24.78
CA VAL A 205 1.89 24.90 25.81
C VAL A 205 2.47 24.71 27.21
N ASN A 206 3.19 23.61 27.47
CA ASN A 206 3.78 23.37 28.78
C ASN A 206 4.84 24.41 29.14
N THR A 207 5.71 24.77 28.18
CA THR A 207 6.74 25.78 28.38
C THR A 207 6.13 27.13 28.68
N GLN A 208 5.13 27.54 27.89
CA GLN A 208 4.48 28.83 28.09
C GLN A 208 3.66 28.86 29.38
N ASN A 209 2.97 27.77 29.74
CA ASN A 209 2.27 27.73 31.02
C ASN A 209 3.24 27.81 32.20
N ALA A 210 4.39 27.13 32.13
CA ALA A 210 5.41 27.20 33.17
C ALA A 210 6.07 28.59 33.33
N ALA A 211 6.06 29.41 32.27
CA ALA A 211 6.56 30.79 32.31
C ALA A 211 5.61 31.78 33.03
N GLY A 212 4.36 31.39 33.29
CA GLY A 212 3.38 32.22 33.96
C GLY A 212 3.18 31.92 35.43
N VAL A 213 2.26 32.68 36.03
CA VAL A 213 1.77 32.53 37.40
C VAL A 213 0.32 32.03 37.39
N ASP A 214 0.08 31.00 38.20
CA ASP A 214 -1.20 30.32 38.37
C ASP A 214 -2.17 31.12 39.27
N ALA A 215 -3.40 30.64 39.44
CA ALA A 215 -4.40 31.35 40.24
C ALA A 215 -4.07 31.39 41.75
N ASN A 216 -3.13 30.55 42.20
CA ASN A 216 -2.66 30.47 43.59
C ASN A 216 -1.38 31.31 43.81
N GLY A 217 -0.87 31.99 42.79
CA GLY A 217 0.37 32.76 42.85
C GLY A 217 1.65 31.93 42.70
N SER A 218 1.54 30.67 42.28
CA SER A 218 2.67 29.76 42.04
C SER A 218 3.05 29.73 40.55
N SER A 219 4.25 29.23 40.21
CA SER A 219 4.61 28.99 38.81
C SER A 219 3.68 27.96 38.18
N GLY A 220 3.30 28.15 36.92
CA GLY A 220 2.48 27.19 36.19
C GLY A 220 3.14 25.80 36.06
N GLY A 221 2.31 24.76 36.04
CA GLY A 221 2.74 23.38 35.81
C GLY A 221 2.59 22.93 34.35
N ALA A 222 2.91 21.67 34.08
CA ALA A 222 2.62 21.05 32.78
C ALA A 222 1.10 20.81 32.62
N ILE A 223 0.54 21.18 31.46
CA ILE A 223 -0.83 20.88 31.08
C ILE A 223 -0.90 19.49 30.44
N PHE A 224 -0.01 19.22 29.48
CA PHE A 224 0.12 17.93 28.80
C PHE A 224 1.24 17.09 29.40
N SER A 225 1.20 15.77 29.18
CA SER A 225 2.34 14.90 29.42
C SER A 225 3.55 15.33 28.59
N SER A 226 4.76 15.15 29.11
CA SER A 226 5.99 15.36 28.34
C SER A 226 6.38 14.06 27.61
N PRO A 227 6.77 14.12 26.32
CA PRO A 227 7.25 12.94 25.61
C PRO A 227 8.60 12.47 26.17
N SER A 228 8.74 11.17 26.44
CA SER A 228 10.06 10.53 26.61
C SER A 228 10.75 10.24 25.27
N SER A 229 9.95 10.16 24.20
CA SER A 229 10.34 10.07 22.80
C SER A 229 9.25 10.76 21.97
N ALA A 230 9.63 11.36 20.83
CA ALA A 230 8.65 11.88 19.88
C ALA A 230 7.83 10.75 19.25
N THR A 231 8.47 9.61 18.95
CA THR A 231 7.81 8.46 18.32
C THR A 231 6.74 7.86 19.23
N GLY A 232 5.51 7.74 18.71
CA GLY A 232 4.35 7.23 19.41
C GLY A 232 3.72 8.21 20.40
N PHE A 233 4.21 9.46 20.48
CA PHE A 233 3.68 10.41 21.44
C PHE A 233 2.23 10.81 21.15
N ALA A 234 1.82 10.91 19.88
CA ALA A 234 0.43 11.25 19.54
C ALA A 234 -0.58 10.21 20.08
N ALA A 235 -0.18 8.94 20.16
CA ALA A 235 -1.00 7.88 20.76
C ALA A 235 -1.07 7.96 22.30
N ASN A 236 -0.13 8.66 22.94
CA ASN A 236 0.08 8.64 24.40
C ASN A 236 -0.04 10.02 25.07
N ILE A 237 -0.23 11.09 24.29
CA ILE A 237 -0.46 12.44 24.81
C ILE A 237 -1.70 12.42 25.71
N LYS A 238 -1.59 13.05 26.88
CA LYS A 238 -2.69 13.20 27.85
C LYS A 238 -2.58 14.51 28.59
N VAL A 239 -3.70 14.98 29.14
CA VAL A 239 -3.69 16.09 30.10
C VAL A 239 -3.25 15.56 31.46
N VAL A 240 -2.21 16.15 32.03
CA VAL A 240 -1.68 15.79 33.37
C VAL A 240 -2.12 16.76 34.45
N MET A 241 -2.52 17.98 34.06
CA MET A 241 -3.07 18.96 34.98
C MET A 241 -4.51 18.60 35.37
N THR A 242 -4.77 18.51 36.67
CA THR A 242 -6.08 18.13 37.22
C THR A 242 -6.87 19.32 37.78
N SER A 243 -6.19 20.44 38.11
CA SER A 243 -6.83 21.63 38.66
C SER A 243 -6.83 22.79 37.68
N PRO A 244 -7.98 23.42 37.38
CA PRO A 244 -8.06 24.65 36.58
C PRO A 244 -7.23 25.80 37.16
N SER A 245 -7.02 25.84 38.49
CA SER A 245 -6.21 26.87 39.12
C SER A 245 -4.73 26.81 38.74
N GLY A 246 -4.25 25.66 38.24
CA GLY A 246 -2.86 25.47 37.79
C GLY A 246 -2.55 26.02 36.39
N ILE A 247 -3.57 26.43 35.63
CA ILE A 247 -3.39 27.20 34.41
C ILE A 247 -2.72 28.52 34.81
N ALA A 248 -1.70 28.96 34.10
CA ALA A 248 -0.97 30.17 34.45
C ALA A 248 -1.34 31.29 33.48
N ALA A 249 -2.24 32.17 33.90
CA ALA A 249 -2.74 33.25 33.05
C ALA A 249 -1.94 34.55 33.19
N ALA A 250 -1.42 34.80 34.39
CA ALA A 250 -0.70 36.03 34.69
C ALA A 250 0.78 35.91 34.34
N ALA A 251 1.41 37.00 33.90
CA ALA A 251 2.86 37.09 33.87
C ALA A 251 3.41 37.38 35.28
N SER A 252 4.70 37.14 35.47
CA SER A 252 5.36 37.42 36.75
C SER A 252 5.23 38.89 37.13
N GLY A 253 4.74 39.16 38.34
CA GLY A 253 4.53 40.52 38.86
C GLY A 253 3.16 41.15 38.56
N GLU A 254 2.29 40.51 37.77
CA GLU A 254 0.95 41.05 37.47
C GLU A 254 -0.11 40.72 38.55
N GLY A 255 0.18 39.77 39.44
CA GLY A 255 -0.79 39.21 40.39
C GLY A 255 -1.82 38.29 39.71
N SER A 256 -2.71 37.66 40.49
CA SER A 256 -3.64 36.63 40.00
C SER A 256 -4.74 37.12 39.04
N GLY A 257 -4.79 38.44 38.79
CA GLY A 257 -5.67 39.08 37.80
C GLY A 257 -5.01 39.40 36.46
N GLY A 258 -3.69 39.20 36.34
CA GLY A 258 -2.95 39.45 35.10
C GLY A 258 -3.31 38.46 33.98
N ASN A 259 -3.14 38.90 32.73
CA ASN A 259 -3.36 38.09 31.53
C ASN A 259 -2.13 38.02 30.61
N GLY A 260 -0.96 38.53 31.03
CA GLY A 260 0.22 38.59 30.16
C GLY A 260 0.65 37.22 29.65
N ASN A 261 0.59 36.17 30.49
CA ASN A 261 0.91 34.81 30.06
C ASN A 261 -0.20 34.16 29.23
N ALA A 262 -1.47 34.50 29.49
CA ALA A 262 -2.59 34.04 28.68
C ALA A 262 -2.53 34.61 27.26
N SER A 263 -2.12 35.87 27.09
CA SER A 263 -1.84 36.47 25.78
C SER A 263 -0.73 35.73 25.04
N ALA A 264 0.36 35.38 25.74
CA ALA A 264 1.44 34.58 25.17
C ALA A 264 0.99 33.15 24.79
N LEU A 265 0.13 32.51 25.60
CA LEU A 265 -0.49 31.22 25.26
C LEU A 265 -1.39 31.32 24.02
N ALA A 266 -2.19 32.39 23.90
CA ALA A 266 -3.03 32.63 22.72
C ALA A 266 -2.18 32.88 21.46
N ALA A 267 -1.05 33.57 21.60
CA ALA A 267 -0.11 33.83 20.52
C ALA A 267 0.57 32.55 19.96
N LEU A 268 0.58 31.44 20.72
CA LEU A 268 1.10 30.16 20.23
C LEU A 268 0.37 29.64 18.98
N LYS A 269 -0.87 30.09 18.74
CA LYS A 269 -1.59 29.79 17.48
C LYS A 269 -0.78 30.21 16.24
N GLY A 270 -0.06 31.32 16.32
CA GLY A 270 0.79 31.85 15.26
C GLY A 270 2.26 31.44 15.37
N ALA A 271 2.64 30.66 16.39
CA ALA A 271 4.00 30.19 16.54
C ALA A 271 4.33 29.16 15.46
N THR A 272 5.51 29.28 14.88
CA THR A 272 5.95 28.44 13.76
C THR A 272 6.95 27.38 14.18
N ASN A 273 6.93 26.24 13.50
CA ASN A 273 7.95 25.20 13.62
C ASN A 273 9.26 25.63 12.92
N THR A 274 10.26 24.75 12.89
CA THR A 274 11.55 25.01 12.21
C THR A 274 11.44 25.25 10.70
N ASN A 275 10.33 24.86 10.09
CA ASN A 275 10.02 25.08 8.67
C ASN A 275 9.20 26.35 8.43
N GLY A 276 8.89 27.13 9.47
CA GLY A 276 8.10 28.35 9.36
C GLY A 276 6.59 28.12 9.30
N GLU A 277 6.10 26.91 9.60
CA GLU A 277 4.68 26.55 9.53
C GLU A 277 4.02 26.67 10.90
N THR A 278 2.83 27.25 10.98
CA THR A 278 2.02 27.15 12.21
C THR A 278 1.54 25.71 12.42
N GLY A 279 1.07 25.37 13.63
CA GLY A 279 0.48 24.05 13.87
C GLY A 279 -0.71 23.74 12.96
N GLY A 280 -1.49 24.76 12.60
CA GLY A 280 -2.59 24.64 11.64
C GLY A 280 -2.11 24.41 10.21
N ASP A 281 -1.10 25.17 9.78
CA ASP A 281 -0.50 25.02 8.44
C ASP A 281 0.15 23.65 8.27
N PHE A 282 0.86 23.18 9.29
CA PHE A 282 1.48 21.86 9.31
C PHE A 282 0.45 20.74 9.15
N LEU A 283 -0.67 20.82 9.87
CA LEU A 283 -1.77 19.86 9.73
C LEU A 283 -2.39 19.92 8.33
N ALA A 284 -2.59 21.12 7.78
CA ALA A 284 -3.12 21.29 6.43
C ALA A 284 -2.18 20.74 5.36
N ALA A 285 -0.88 20.97 5.49
CA ALA A 285 0.15 20.43 4.61
C ALA A 285 0.17 18.89 4.63
N MET A 286 0.10 18.28 5.81
CA MET A 286 0.00 16.82 5.97
C MET A 286 -1.22 16.26 5.23
N LEU A 287 -2.39 16.87 5.41
CA LEU A 287 -3.63 16.42 4.74
C LEU A 287 -3.57 16.63 3.22
N SER A 288 -2.97 17.73 2.78
CA SER A 288 -2.77 18.04 1.36
C SER A 288 -1.86 17.01 0.69
N GLU A 289 -0.76 16.61 1.36
CA GLU A 289 0.16 15.58 0.85
C GLU A 289 -0.54 14.22 0.70
N ILE A 290 -1.31 13.79 1.71
CA ILE A 290 -2.11 12.55 1.60
C ILE A 290 -3.10 12.64 0.43
N GLY A 291 -3.74 13.80 0.25
CA GLY A 291 -4.62 14.10 -0.88
C GLY A 291 -3.92 13.98 -2.23
N ALA A 292 -2.75 14.60 -2.36
CA ALA A 292 -1.93 14.58 -3.57
C ALA A 292 -1.45 13.16 -3.90
N GLN A 293 -1.02 12.39 -2.91
CA GLN A 293 -0.60 11.00 -3.09
C GLN A 293 -1.74 10.10 -3.57
N ALA A 294 -2.94 10.26 -3.00
CA ALA A 294 -4.12 9.50 -3.45
C ALA A 294 -4.53 9.89 -4.88
N SER A 295 -4.51 11.18 -5.21
CA SER A 295 -4.79 11.67 -6.57
C SER A 295 -3.79 11.11 -7.58
N ALA A 296 -2.49 11.19 -7.26
CA ALA A 296 -1.43 10.61 -8.09
C ALA A 296 -1.60 9.10 -8.26
N ALA A 297 -1.88 8.36 -7.18
CA ALA A 297 -2.14 6.92 -7.24
C ALA A 297 -3.36 6.57 -8.09
N SER A 298 -4.38 7.43 -8.14
CA SER A 298 -5.57 7.25 -8.99
C SER A 298 -5.22 7.40 -10.48
N SER A 299 -4.45 8.44 -10.82
CA SER A 299 -3.93 8.63 -12.18
C SER A 299 -3.02 7.48 -12.60
N ASP A 300 -2.09 7.06 -11.73
CA ASP A 300 -1.20 5.92 -11.97
C ASP A 300 -1.98 4.63 -12.19
N ASN A 301 -3.01 4.37 -11.37
CA ASN A 301 -3.86 3.19 -11.52
C ASN A 301 -4.59 3.19 -12.87
N THR A 302 -5.09 4.34 -13.31
CA THR A 302 -5.75 4.48 -14.61
C THR A 302 -4.79 4.18 -15.76
N ALA A 303 -3.58 4.77 -15.74
CA ALA A 303 -2.57 4.56 -16.76
C ALA A 303 -2.06 3.10 -16.81
N GLN A 304 -1.86 2.49 -15.65
CA GLN A 304 -1.44 1.09 -15.52
C GLN A 304 -2.49 0.11 -16.05
N ASN A 305 -3.78 0.36 -15.80
CA ASN A 305 -4.85 -0.47 -16.35
C ASN A 305 -4.99 -0.30 -17.87
N ALA A 306 -4.88 0.92 -18.40
CA ALA A 306 -4.88 1.15 -19.85
C ALA A 306 -3.72 0.41 -20.54
N THR A 307 -2.53 0.44 -19.94
CA THR A 307 -1.36 -0.30 -20.44
C THR A 307 -1.59 -1.81 -20.41
N LEU A 308 -2.19 -2.33 -19.33
CA LEU A 308 -2.54 -3.75 -19.23
C LEU A 308 -3.52 -4.17 -20.34
N THR A 309 -4.59 -3.41 -20.55
CA THR A 309 -5.56 -3.67 -21.63
C THR A 309 -4.88 -3.67 -23.00
N GLN A 310 -3.99 -2.71 -23.25
CA GLN A 310 -3.25 -2.62 -24.52
C GLN A 310 -2.34 -3.84 -24.75
N ILE A 311 -1.64 -4.31 -23.71
CA ILE A 311 -0.80 -5.52 -23.79
C ILE A 311 -1.67 -6.77 -24.01
N GLN A 312 -2.81 -6.87 -23.34
CA GLN A 312 -3.75 -7.98 -23.52
C GLN A 312 -4.26 -8.02 -24.96
N SER A 313 -4.70 -6.89 -25.51
CA SER A 313 -5.15 -6.82 -26.91
C SER A 313 -4.04 -7.17 -27.91
N GLN A 314 -2.79 -6.75 -27.67
CA GLN A 314 -1.66 -7.14 -28.53
C GLN A 314 -1.35 -8.63 -28.45
N ARG A 315 -1.35 -9.20 -27.25
CA ARG A 315 -1.16 -10.64 -27.05
C ARG A 315 -2.27 -11.43 -27.76
N ASP A 316 -3.52 -11.02 -27.59
CA ASP A 316 -4.67 -11.70 -28.19
C ASP A 316 -4.66 -11.57 -29.72
N ALA A 317 -4.17 -10.45 -30.27
CA ALA A 317 -3.99 -10.29 -31.72
C ALA A 317 -2.91 -11.22 -32.30
N VAL A 318 -1.82 -11.48 -31.55
CA VAL A 318 -0.77 -12.43 -31.97
C VAL A 318 -1.25 -13.88 -31.81
N SER A 319 -1.94 -14.18 -30.70
CA SER A 319 -2.47 -15.53 -30.43
C SER A 319 -3.69 -15.89 -31.30
N GLY A 320 -4.45 -14.88 -31.77
CA GLY A 320 -5.71 -15.06 -32.50
C GLY A 320 -5.56 -15.45 -33.97
N VAL A 321 -4.35 -15.41 -34.54
CA VAL A 321 -4.08 -15.79 -35.94
C VAL A 321 -3.78 -17.30 -36.09
N SER A 322 -3.47 -18.00 -34.98
CA SER A 322 -2.94 -19.37 -35.04
C SER A 322 -3.99 -20.46 -35.24
N LEU A 323 -5.24 -20.32 -34.80
CA LEU A 323 -6.22 -21.43 -34.93
C LEU A 323 -6.73 -21.63 -36.37
N ASP A 324 -6.93 -20.55 -37.12
CA ASP A 324 -7.38 -20.63 -38.51
C ASP A 324 -6.23 -21.03 -39.46
N GLU A 325 -5.00 -20.56 -39.21
CA GLU A 325 -3.80 -21.02 -39.95
C GLU A 325 -3.46 -22.47 -39.62
N GLU A 326 -3.56 -22.89 -38.36
CA GLU A 326 -3.27 -24.25 -37.94
C GLU A 326 -4.36 -25.23 -38.41
N ALA A 327 -5.64 -24.81 -38.45
CA ALA A 327 -6.72 -25.56 -39.10
C ALA A 327 -6.58 -25.60 -40.64
N ALA A 328 -6.14 -24.51 -41.27
CA ALA A 328 -5.84 -24.48 -42.70
C ALA A 328 -4.65 -25.38 -43.05
N ASN A 329 -3.59 -25.37 -42.24
CA ASN A 329 -2.44 -26.26 -42.37
C ASN A 329 -2.84 -27.71 -42.11
N LEU A 330 -3.66 -28.01 -41.11
CA LEU A 330 -4.22 -29.35 -40.89
C LEU A 330 -5.04 -29.83 -42.09
N THR A 331 -5.87 -28.98 -42.66
CA THR A 331 -6.66 -29.31 -43.87
C THR A 331 -5.74 -29.54 -45.07
N MET A 332 -4.68 -28.74 -45.21
CA MET A 332 -3.65 -28.92 -46.23
C MET A 332 -2.90 -30.24 -46.05
N TYR A 333 -2.48 -30.58 -44.83
CA TYR A 333 -1.82 -31.86 -44.50
C TYR A 333 -2.75 -33.05 -44.74
N GLN A 334 -4.03 -32.95 -44.38
CA GLN A 334 -5.03 -33.98 -44.66
C GLN A 334 -5.23 -34.18 -46.17
N ARG A 335 -5.29 -33.10 -46.96
CA ARG A 335 -5.39 -33.18 -48.43
C ARG A 335 -4.13 -33.74 -49.07
N ALA A 336 -2.95 -33.36 -48.58
CA ALA A 336 -1.67 -33.90 -49.04
C ALA A 336 -1.58 -35.41 -48.74
N TYR A 337 -2.03 -35.84 -47.56
CA TYR A 337 -2.06 -37.26 -47.18
C TYR A 337 -3.03 -38.06 -48.06
N GLN A 338 -4.23 -37.53 -48.32
CA GLN A 338 -5.20 -38.16 -49.23
C GLN A 338 -4.70 -38.20 -50.68
N ALA A 339 -4.01 -37.16 -51.15
CA ALA A 339 -3.40 -37.13 -52.47
C ALA A 339 -2.29 -38.18 -52.59
N ASN A 340 -1.42 -38.28 -51.59
CA ASN A 340 -0.38 -39.32 -51.55
C ASN A 340 -1.00 -40.73 -51.53
N ALA A 341 -2.05 -40.96 -50.74
CA ALA A 341 -2.75 -42.24 -50.73
C ALA A 341 -3.36 -42.61 -52.10
N ARG A 342 -3.87 -41.63 -52.86
CA ARG A 342 -4.33 -41.86 -54.24
C ARG A 342 -3.20 -42.17 -55.20
N ILE A 343 -2.04 -41.53 -55.05
CA ILE A 343 -0.84 -41.84 -55.84
C ILE A 343 -0.41 -43.29 -55.61
N PHE A 344 -0.38 -43.75 -54.36
CA PHE A 344 -0.10 -45.15 -54.04
C PHE A 344 -1.13 -46.11 -54.64
N ALA A 345 -2.43 -45.80 -54.56
CA ALA A 345 -3.47 -46.62 -55.16
C ALA A 345 -3.36 -46.70 -56.70
N VAL A 346 -2.95 -45.61 -57.36
CA VAL A 346 -2.71 -45.60 -58.81
C VAL A 346 -1.44 -46.36 -59.16
N ALA A 347 -0.38 -46.24 -58.36
CA ALA A 347 0.84 -47.01 -58.53
C ALA A 347 0.58 -48.52 -58.37
N ASP A 348 -0.18 -48.93 -57.36
CA ASP A 348 -0.61 -50.32 -57.17
C ASP A 348 -1.43 -50.83 -58.36
N LYS A 349 -2.31 -50.00 -58.91
CA LYS A 349 -3.14 -50.34 -60.07
C LYS A 349 -2.30 -50.49 -61.34
N LEU A 350 -1.36 -49.57 -61.58
CA LEU A 350 -0.41 -49.65 -62.70
C LEU A 350 0.52 -50.85 -62.57
N MET A 351 0.95 -51.18 -61.35
CA MET A 351 1.78 -52.36 -61.09
C MET A 351 1.00 -53.65 -61.35
N ALA A 352 -0.26 -53.73 -60.93
CA ALA A 352 -1.14 -54.86 -61.23
C ALA A 352 -1.44 -54.98 -62.74
N GLU A 353 -1.62 -53.86 -63.44
CA GLU A 353 -1.89 -53.84 -64.88
C GLU A 353 -0.64 -54.21 -65.69
N ALA A 354 0.55 -53.78 -65.26
CA ALA A 354 1.83 -54.24 -65.82
C ALA A 354 2.05 -55.75 -65.57
N ILE A 355 1.65 -56.27 -64.41
CA ILE A 355 1.71 -57.70 -64.09
C ILE A 355 0.73 -58.50 -64.98
N ASN A 356 -0.48 -57.99 -65.23
CA ASN A 356 -1.45 -58.64 -66.12
C ASN A 356 -1.03 -58.58 -67.59
N LEU A 357 -0.44 -57.47 -68.05
CA LEU A 357 0.16 -57.36 -69.40
C LEU A 357 1.35 -58.33 -69.59
N GLY A 358 2.03 -58.73 -68.51
CA GLY A 358 3.07 -59.75 -68.53
C GLY A 358 2.55 -61.20 -68.60
N GLN A 359 1.27 -61.45 -68.32
CA GLN A 359 0.67 -62.80 -68.42
C GLN A 359 0.09 -63.11 -69.79
N ASP A 360 -0.28 -62.11 -70.60
CA ASP A 360 -0.88 -62.31 -71.93
C ASP A 360 0.14 -62.58 -73.06
N THR A 361 1.45 -62.63 -72.76
CA THR A 361 2.49 -62.96 -73.76
C THR A 361 2.95 -64.42 -73.74
N THR A 362 2.29 -65.32 -73.02
CA THR A 362 2.57 -66.77 -73.11
C THR A 362 1.34 -67.60 -73.45
N VAL A 363 0.79 -67.44 -74.65
CA VAL A 363 0.22 -68.58 -75.39
C VAL A 363 0.39 -68.37 -76.91
N SER A 364 1.44 -68.99 -77.47
CA SER A 364 1.37 -69.98 -78.56
C SER A 364 2.78 -70.38 -79.00
#